data_AF-A0A432I368-F1
#
_entry.id   AF-A0A432I368-F1
#
_cell.length_a   1.000
_cell.length_b   1.000
_cell.length_c   1.000
_cell.angle_alpha   90.00
_cell.angle_beta   90.00
_cell.angle_gamma   90.00
#
_symmetry.space_group_name_H-M   'P 1'
#
loop_
_entity.id
_entity.type
_entity.pdbx_description
1 polymer ?
#
loop_
_entity_poly.entity_id
_entity_poly.type
_entity_poly.pdbx_seq_one_letter_code
_entity_poly.pdbx_strand_id
1 'polypeptide(L)'
;MDTSFMRQSDREEAFETGWKAGTAVWFVERYASEDEARRRFAIRASDDLAVSDGRLELEAQQKSGWEPTSTIPRSSRLVLDTSGKLENVIVCLLEKLDIRFLECRADAPS
;
A
#
# COMPACT_ATOMS: atom_id res chain seq x y z
N MET A 1 -9.58 1.01 -2.15
CA MET A 1 -9.34 0.20 -3.37
C MET A 1 -8.22 -0.76 -3.08
N ASP A 2 -8.29 -2.00 -3.56
CA ASP A 2 -7.19 -2.97 -3.45
C ASP A 2 -6.67 -3.30 -4.85
N THR A 3 -5.53 -2.72 -5.20
CA THR A 3 -4.82 -2.95 -6.46
C THR A 3 -3.37 -2.51 -6.29
N SER A 4 -2.48 -3.01 -7.14
CA SER A 4 -1.04 -2.80 -6.98
C SER A 4 -0.57 -1.39 -7.33
N PHE A 5 -1.39 -0.58 -8.03
CA PHE A 5 -1.08 0.81 -8.43
C PHE A 5 0.40 1.00 -8.81
N MET A 6 0.88 0.27 -9.81
CA MET A 6 2.32 0.12 -10.06
C MET A 6 2.97 1.41 -10.60
N ARG A 7 2.26 2.13 -11.47
CA ARG A 7 2.77 3.34 -12.12
C ARG A 7 2.50 4.59 -11.28
N GLN A 8 3.36 5.59 -11.44
CA GLN A 8 3.19 6.88 -10.80
C GLN A 8 1.92 7.59 -11.29
N SER A 9 1.66 7.55 -12.59
CA SER A 9 0.47 8.17 -13.20
C SER A 9 -0.83 7.65 -12.59
N ASP A 10 -0.93 6.34 -12.36
CA ASP A 10 -2.16 5.70 -11.85
C ASP A 10 -2.47 6.19 -10.43
N ARG A 11 -1.42 6.41 -9.63
CA ARG A 11 -1.54 6.94 -8.27
C ARG A 11 -1.87 8.43 -8.29
N GLU A 12 -1.29 9.20 -9.20
CA GLU A 12 -1.59 10.62 -9.37
C GLU A 12 -3.04 10.84 -9.77
N GLU A 13 -3.53 10.10 -10.76
CA GLU A 13 -4.92 10.19 -11.21
C GLU A 13 -5.91 9.84 -10.09
N ALA A 14 -5.64 8.76 -9.34
CA ALA A 14 -6.47 8.36 -8.20
C ALA A 14 -6.44 9.40 -7.07
N PHE A 15 -5.27 10.00 -6.78
CA PHE A 15 -5.14 11.07 -5.80
C PHE A 15 -5.94 12.31 -6.21
N GLU A 16 -5.74 12.76 -7.45
CA GLU A 16 -6.37 13.97 -7.97
C GLU A 16 -7.90 13.82 -8.06
N THR A 17 -8.38 12.62 -8.40
CA THR A 17 -9.81 12.30 -8.42
C THR A 17 -10.44 12.43 -7.04
N GLY A 18 -9.82 11.82 -6.01
CA GLY A 18 -10.36 11.92 -4.65
C GLY A 18 -10.27 13.35 -4.10
N TRP A 19 -9.18 14.06 -4.39
CA TRP A 19 -9.02 15.47 -4.04
C TRP A 19 -10.12 16.35 -4.63
N LYS A 20 -10.41 16.21 -5.94
CA LYS A 20 -11.49 16.94 -6.62
C LYS A 20 -12.88 16.60 -6.06
N ALA A 21 -13.05 15.39 -5.53
CA ALA A 21 -14.27 14.97 -4.85
C ALA A 21 -14.34 15.40 -3.36
N GLY A 22 -13.35 16.15 -2.86
CA GLY A 22 -13.30 16.58 -1.46
C GLY A 22 -13.08 15.43 -0.47
N THR A 23 -12.53 14.31 -0.95
CA THR A 23 -12.29 13.11 -0.15
C THR A 23 -10.81 12.96 0.15
N ALA A 24 -10.47 12.67 1.39
CA ALA A 24 -9.10 12.36 1.77
C ALA A 24 -8.65 11.03 1.15
N VAL A 25 -7.51 11.06 0.45
CA VAL A 25 -6.90 9.89 -0.19
C VAL A 25 -5.59 9.56 0.49
N TRP A 26 -5.43 8.29 0.87
CA TRP A 26 -4.18 7.75 1.41
C TRP A 26 -3.73 6.55 0.59
N PHE A 27 -2.44 6.53 0.25
CA PHE A 27 -1.79 5.39 -0.37
C PHE A 27 -1.04 4.58 0.69
N VAL A 28 -1.37 3.29 0.78
CA VAL A 28 -0.62 2.35 1.62
C VAL A 28 0.36 1.61 0.73
N GLU A 29 1.61 2.06 0.75
CA GLU A 29 2.72 1.41 0.10
C GLU A 29 3.24 0.28 0.99
N ARG A 30 3.09 -0.95 0.51
CA ARG A 30 3.47 -2.16 1.23
C ARG A 30 4.81 -2.66 0.69
N TYR A 31 5.72 -3.03 1.58
CA TYR A 31 6.88 -3.83 1.19
C TYR A 31 6.97 -5.09 2.06
N ALA A 32 7.71 -6.07 1.58
CA ALA A 32 8.12 -7.24 2.34
C ALA A 32 9.55 -7.59 1.93
N SER A 33 10.28 -8.29 2.79
CA SER A 33 11.55 -8.90 2.39
C SER A 33 11.32 -9.87 1.23
N GLU A 34 12.34 -10.03 0.39
CA GLU A 34 12.27 -10.96 -0.74
C GLU A 34 12.00 -12.40 -0.28
N ASP A 35 12.63 -12.82 0.83
CA ASP A 35 12.41 -14.14 1.42
C ASP A 35 10.95 -14.34 1.86
N GLU A 36 10.34 -13.33 2.49
CA GLU A 36 8.95 -13.41 2.92
C GLU A 36 7.98 -13.36 1.73
N ALA A 37 8.28 -12.57 0.70
CA ALA A 37 7.51 -12.55 -0.54
C ALA A 37 7.52 -13.93 -1.22
N ARG A 38 8.70 -14.53 -1.38
CA ARG A 38 8.86 -15.89 -1.95
C ARG A 38 8.14 -16.94 -1.12
N ARG A 39 8.27 -16.89 0.21
CA ARG A 39 7.56 -17.80 1.13
C ARG A 39 6.05 -17.71 0.93
N ARG A 40 5.49 -16.50 0.82
CA ARG A 40 4.06 -16.27 0.58
C ARG A 40 3.61 -16.78 -0.78
N PHE A 41 4.39 -16.58 -1.83
CA PHE A 41 4.08 -17.12 -3.16
C PHE A 41 4.09 -18.65 -3.15
N ALA A 42 5.05 -19.29 -2.48
CA ALA A 42 5.10 -20.74 -2.36
C ALA A 42 3.87 -21.30 -1.63
N ILE A 43 3.44 -20.66 -0.53
CA ILE A 43 2.22 -21.05 0.20
C ILE A 43 0.99 -20.94 -0.71
N ARG A 44 0.84 -19.83 -1.43
CA ARG A 44 -0.30 -19.63 -2.35
C ARG A 44 -0.29 -20.62 -3.51
N ALA A 45 0.88 -20.95 -4.06
CA ALA A 45 1.00 -21.94 -5.12
C ALA A 45 0.55 -23.34 -4.67
N SER A 46 0.62 -23.63 -3.38
CA SER A 46 0.14 -24.89 -2.78
C SER A 46 -1.29 -24.85 -2.24
N ASP A 47 -1.95 -23.69 -2.28
CA ASP A 47 -3.28 -23.46 -1.71
C ASP A 47 -4.29 -23.17 -2.83
N ASP A 48 -5.07 -24.18 -3.21
CA ASP A 48 -6.12 -24.07 -4.24
C ASP A 48 -7.27 -23.12 -3.85
N LEU A 49 -7.34 -22.69 -2.58
CA LEU A 49 -8.30 -21.71 -2.07
C LEU A 49 -7.70 -20.31 -1.90
N ALA A 50 -6.46 -20.09 -2.35
CA ALA A 50 -5.81 -18.80 -2.24
C ALA A 50 -6.63 -17.70 -2.95
N VAL A 51 -7.01 -16.67 -2.19
CA VAL A 51 -7.80 -15.52 -2.68
C VAL A 51 -6.97 -14.61 -3.61
N SER A 52 -5.64 -14.70 -3.54
CA SER A 52 -4.72 -13.90 -4.37
C SER A 52 -4.17 -14.73 -5.52
N ASP A 53 -4.29 -14.18 -6.73
CA ASP A 53 -3.69 -14.69 -7.98
C ASP A 53 -2.18 -14.44 -8.08
N GLY A 54 -1.57 -13.85 -7.05
CA GLY A 54 -0.15 -13.53 -7.02
C GLY A 54 0.70 -14.78 -7.12
N ARG A 55 1.42 -14.93 -8.22
CA ARG A 55 2.39 -16.01 -8.46
C ARG A 55 3.82 -15.50 -8.46
N LEU A 56 4.77 -16.42 -8.25
CA LEU A 56 6.19 -16.09 -8.23
C LEU A 56 6.66 -15.46 -9.56
N GLU A 57 6.09 -15.88 -10.68
CA GLU A 57 6.39 -15.36 -12.01
C GLU A 57 6.02 -13.87 -12.16
N LEU A 58 5.05 -13.39 -11.37
CA LEU A 58 4.65 -11.98 -11.36
C LEU A 58 5.59 -11.11 -10.54
N GLU A 59 6.45 -11.67 -9.68
CA GLU A 59 7.35 -10.90 -8.83
C GLU A 59 8.32 -10.06 -9.67
N ALA A 60 8.94 -10.67 -10.69
CA ALA A 60 9.86 -9.97 -11.58
C ALA A 60 9.17 -8.85 -12.36
N GLN A 61 7.97 -9.12 -12.88
CA GLN A 61 7.17 -8.14 -13.61
C GLN A 61 6.78 -6.96 -12.69
N GLN A 62 6.32 -7.26 -11.47
CA GLN A 62 5.98 -6.23 -10.49
C GLN A 62 7.20 -5.39 -10.12
N LYS A 63 8.34 -6.00 -9.81
CA LYS A 63 9.58 -5.26 -9.53
C LYS A 63 9.98 -4.34 -10.69
N SER A 64 9.89 -4.83 -11.94
CA SER A 64 10.28 -4.04 -13.12
C SER A 64 9.32 -2.91 -13.47
N GLY A 65 8.02 -3.08 -13.17
CA GLY A 65 6.97 -2.12 -13.51
C GLY A 65 6.67 -1.14 -12.39
N TRP A 66 7.28 -1.30 -11.21
CA TRP A 66 7.09 -0.39 -10.10
C TRP A 66 7.85 0.91 -10.33
N GLU A 67 7.13 2.01 -10.25
CA GLU A 67 7.70 3.35 -10.27
C GLU A 67 7.62 3.95 -8.87
N PRO A 68 8.61 4.71 -8.39
CA PRO A 68 8.46 5.52 -7.20
C PRO A 68 7.49 6.68 -7.45
N THR A 69 6.92 7.28 -6.39
CA THR A 69 6.18 8.54 -6.48
C THR A 69 6.80 9.59 -5.57
N SER A 70 6.94 10.82 -6.07
CA SER A 70 7.39 11.99 -5.31
C SER A 70 6.32 13.11 -5.27
N THR A 71 5.27 12.99 -6.08
CA THR A 71 4.25 14.01 -6.32
C THR A 71 3.12 13.97 -5.30
N ILE A 72 2.84 12.80 -4.73
CA ILE A 72 1.83 12.66 -3.68
C ILE A 72 2.42 13.12 -2.34
N PRO A 73 1.75 14.01 -1.59
CA PRO A 73 2.21 14.48 -0.30
C PRO A 73 2.55 13.34 0.66
N ARG A 74 3.62 13.50 1.45
CA ARG A 74 4.01 12.51 2.47
C ARG A 74 2.92 12.25 3.51
N SER A 75 2.07 13.24 3.80
CA SER A 75 0.90 13.09 4.69
C SER A 75 -0.15 12.11 4.15
N SER A 76 -0.24 11.97 2.83
CA SER A 76 -1.14 11.05 2.12
C SER A 76 -0.48 9.72 1.76
N ARG A 77 0.73 9.44 2.28
CA ARG A 77 1.49 8.23 2.01
C ARG A 77 1.85 7.50 3.30
N LEU A 78 1.46 6.24 3.37
CA LEU A 78 1.79 5.34 4.46
C LEU A 78 2.67 4.21 3.91
N VAL A 79 3.90 4.12 4.41
CA VAL A 79 4.80 3.00 4.07
C VAL A 79 4.72 1.97 5.20
N LEU A 80 4.47 0.71 4.84
CA LEU A 80 4.24 -0.38 5.77
C LEU A 80 5.12 -1.59 5.43
N ASP A 81 5.98 -1.97 6.37
CA ASP A 81 6.65 -3.27 6.32
C ASP A 81 5.63 -4.34 6.68
N THR A 82 5.41 -5.27 5.75
CA THR A 82 4.51 -6.38 5.93
C THR A 82 5.25 -7.68 6.18
N SER A 83 6.56 -7.68 6.43
CA SER A 83 7.38 -8.90 6.59
C SER A 83 7.08 -9.68 7.87
N GLY A 84 6.54 -9.00 8.89
CA GLY A 84 6.26 -9.57 10.20
C GLY A 84 4.93 -10.33 10.31
N LYS A 85 4.56 -10.65 11.55
CA LYS A 85 3.25 -11.24 11.89
C LYS A 85 2.12 -10.27 11.56
N LEU A 86 1.01 -10.80 11.06
CA LEU A 86 -0.14 -10.00 10.60
C LEU A 86 -0.66 -9.07 11.70
N GLU A 87 -0.73 -9.55 12.94
CA GLU A 87 -1.21 -8.78 14.09
C GLU A 87 -0.34 -7.54 14.33
N ASN A 88 0.98 -7.68 14.21
CA ASN A 88 1.91 -6.55 14.36
C ASN A 88 1.76 -5.55 13.21
N VAL A 89 1.58 -6.06 11.99
CA VAL A 89 1.36 -5.22 10.80
C VAL A 89 0.07 -4.40 10.93
N ILE A 90 -1.00 -5.01 11.44
CA ILE A 90 -2.28 -4.34 11.69
C ILE A 90 -2.12 -3.25 12.75
N VAL A 91 -1.46 -3.55 13.88
CA VAL A 91 -1.21 -2.55 14.93
C VAL A 91 -0.43 -1.36 14.36
N CYS A 92 0.68 -1.60 13.64
CA CYS A 92 1.45 -0.53 13.00
C CYS A 92 0.63 0.29 11.99
N LEU A 93 -0.28 -0.34 11.23
CA LEU A 93 -1.17 0.37 10.32
C LEU A 93 -2.14 1.28 11.07
N LEU A 94 -2.76 0.78 12.15
CA LEU A 94 -3.69 1.55 12.96
C LEU A 94 -3.02 2.74 13.63
N GLU A 95 -1.82 2.55 14.20
CA GLU A 95 -1.03 3.64 14.80
C GLU A 95 -0.71 4.74 13.77
N LYS A 96 -0.30 4.33 12.55
CA LYS A 96 -0.02 5.28 11.46
C LYS A 96 -1.27 6.03 11.01
N LEU A 97 -2.43 5.37 10.96
CA LEU A 97 -3.69 6.02 10.61
C LEU A 97 -4.13 7.00 11.70
N ASP A 98 -4.02 6.63 12.98
CA ASP A 98 -4.43 7.47 14.10
C ASP A 98 -3.61 8.76 14.19
N ILE A 99 -2.27 8.66 14.05
CA ILE A 99 -1.38 9.84 13.95
C ILE A 99 -1.85 10.78 12.83
N ARG A 100 -2.21 10.24 11.67
CA ARG A 100 -2.66 11.05 10.53
C ARG A 100 -4.03 11.68 10.75
N PHE A 101 -4.97 10.99 11.39
CA PHE A 101 -6.26 11.58 11.75
C PHE A 101 -6.11 12.73 12.74
N LEU A 102 -5.15 12.64 13.67
CA LEU A 102 -4.83 13.72 14.60
C LEU A 102 -4.21 14.93 13.87
N GLU A 103 -3.26 14.70 12.96
CA GLU A 103 -2.64 15.76 12.16
C GLU A 103 -3.66 16.47 11.24
N CYS A 104 -4.50 15.73 10.53
CA CYS A 104 -5.53 16.32 9.66
C CYS A 104 -6.58 17.15 10.42
N ARG A 105 -6.86 16.82 11.68
CA ARG A 105 -7.77 17.61 12.53
C ARG A 105 -7.16 18.93 12.99
N ALA A 106 -5.83 18.98 13.14
CA ALA A 106 -5.14 20.21 13.52
C ALA A 106 -5.11 21.26 12.40
N ASP A 107 -5.20 20.81 11.13
CA ASP A 107 -5.18 21.67 9.94
C ASP A 107 -6.59 22.07 9.44
N ALA A 108 -7.66 21.63 10.11
CA ALA A 108 -9.02 22.03 9.77
C ALA A 108 -9.32 23.45 10.30
N PRO A 109 -9.81 24.39 9.47
CA PRO A 109 -10.14 25.73 9.94
C PRO A 109 -11.29 25.70 10.95
N SER A 110 -11.13 26.47 12.03
CA SER A 110 -12.08 26.69 13.12
C SER A 110 -13.45 27.18 12.68
#